data_AF-A0A1G3FFH1-F1
#
_entry.id   AF-A0A1G3FFH1-F1
#
_cell.length_a   1.000
_cell.length_b   1.000
_cell.length_c   1.000
_cell.angle_alpha   90.00
_cell.angle_beta   90.00
_cell.angle_gamma   90.00
#
_symmetry.space_group_name_H-M   'P 1'
#
loop_
_entity.id
_entity.type
_entity.pdbx_description
1 polymer ?
#
loop_
_entity_poly.entity_id
_entity_poly.type
_entity_poly.pdbx_seq_one_letter_code
_entity_poly.pdbx_strand_id
1 'polypeptide(L)'
;MTDTATDTVAGFVTRPGAAERWIRQPSPSASDAAPLFSARLTIDVTPAMRQRLKLVAVTRGTTVADLMRALIDTHFPENSEEPT
;
A
#
# COMPACT_ATOMS: atom_id res chain seq x y z
N MET A 1 -24.22 26.54 -53.81
CA MET A 1 -24.37 25.22 -53.19
C MET A 1 -22.96 24.75 -52.82
N THR A 2 -22.28 25.46 -51.91
CA THR A 2 -22.13 25.13 -50.48
C THR A 2 -21.64 23.70 -50.29
N ASP A 3 -20.32 23.53 -50.21
CA ASP A 3 -19.74 22.40 -49.50
C ASP A 3 -19.13 22.92 -48.20
N THR A 4 -19.83 22.59 -47.12
CA THR A 4 -19.42 22.76 -45.73
C THR A 4 -19.25 21.36 -45.19
N ALA A 5 -18.06 21.00 -44.74
CA ALA A 5 -17.88 20.07 -43.63
C ALA A 5 -16.43 20.11 -43.15
N THR A 6 -16.24 20.75 -42.00
CA THR A 6 -15.05 20.66 -41.17
C THR A 6 -14.83 19.21 -40.71
N ASP A 7 -13.65 18.66 -41.01
CA ASP A 7 -13.14 17.40 -40.47
C ASP A 7 -13.21 17.44 -38.93
N THR A 8 -14.10 16.62 -38.37
CA THR A 8 -14.30 16.53 -36.93
C THR A 8 -13.38 15.44 -36.41
N VAL A 9 -12.28 15.84 -35.77
CA VAL A 9 -11.40 14.97 -34.99
C VAL A 9 -12.16 14.42 -33.78
N ALA A 10 -12.93 13.34 -33.97
CA ALA A 10 -13.66 12.64 -32.91
C ALA A 10 -12.94 11.34 -32.49
N GLY A 11 -11.64 11.43 -32.22
CA GLY A 11 -10.79 10.26 -31.94
C GLY A 11 -10.18 10.20 -30.54
N PHE A 12 -10.68 10.93 -29.55
CA PHE A 12 -10.06 11.00 -28.20
C PHE A 12 -10.99 10.65 -27.03
N VAL A 13 -12.24 10.24 -27.30
CA VAL A 13 -13.19 9.83 -26.26
C VAL A 13 -13.46 8.32 -26.34
N THR A 14 -12.40 7.52 -26.36
CA THR A 14 -12.50 6.11 -25.97
C THR A 14 -11.98 6.01 -24.55
N ARG A 15 -12.90 5.97 -23.57
CA ARG A 15 -12.54 5.66 -22.19
C ARG A 15 -11.85 4.29 -22.20
N PRO A 16 -10.57 4.17 -21.80
CA PRO A 16 -9.92 2.87 -21.77
C PRO A 16 -10.69 1.99 -20.77
N GLY A 17 -11.14 0.81 -21.20
CA GLY A 17 -11.86 -0.17 -20.36
C GLY A 17 -11.09 -0.64 -19.11
N ALA A 18 -9.87 -0.13 -18.92
CA ALA A 18 -9.10 -0.20 -17.69
C ALA A 18 -9.79 0.53 -16.53
N ALA A 19 -10.50 1.64 -16.78
CA ALA A 19 -11.20 2.38 -15.73
C ALA A 19 -12.36 1.57 -15.13
N GLU A 20 -13.23 0.97 -15.96
CA GLU A 20 -14.27 0.06 -15.47
C GLU A 20 -13.68 -1.18 -14.78
N ARG A 21 -12.52 -1.67 -15.22
CA ARG A 21 -11.81 -2.75 -14.56
C ARG A 21 -11.35 -2.37 -13.15
N TRP A 22 -10.82 -1.15 -12.94
CA TRP A 22 -10.42 -0.66 -11.61
C TRP A 22 -11.61 -0.47 -10.67
N ILE A 23 -12.75 0.01 -11.20
CA ILE A 23 -13.97 0.23 -10.43
C ILE A 23 -14.65 -1.08 -10.05
N ARG A 24 -14.55 -2.12 -10.90
CA ARG A 24 -15.16 -3.44 -10.69
C ARG A 24 -14.27 -4.40 -9.90
N GLN A 25 -12.99 -4.07 -9.72
CA GLN A 25 -12.17 -4.79 -8.76
C GLN A 25 -12.72 -4.44 -7.37
N PRO A 26 -13.23 -5.41 -6.60
CA PRO A 26 -13.47 -5.14 -5.19
C PRO A 26 -12.15 -4.64 -4.64
N SER A 27 -12.14 -3.40 -4.12
CA SER A 27 -11.04 -2.94 -3.28
C SER A 27 -10.77 -4.08 -2.30
N PRO A 28 -9.52 -4.56 -2.13
CA PRO A 28 -9.24 -5.56 -1.11
C PRO A 28 -9.86 -4.99 0.15
N SER A 29 -10.91 -5.66 0.63
CA SER A 29 -11.66 -5.20 1.78
C SER A 29 -10.60 -4.97 2.84
N ALA A 30 -10.54 -3.78 3.44
CA ALA A 30 -9.63 -3.51 4.55
C ALA A 30 -9.93 -4.41 5.78
N SER A 31 -10.88 -5.32 5.62
CA SER A 31 -11.30 -6.38 6.53
C SER A 31 -11.09 -7.76 5.90
N ASP A 32 -9.88 -8.06 5.40
CA ASP A 32 -9.38 -9.41 5.60
C ASP A 32 -9.02 -9.45 7.09
N ALA A 33 -9.85 -10.13 7.89
CA ALA A 33 -9.91 -10.03 9.35
C ALA A 33 -8.53 -9.81 9.96
N ALA A 34 -8.21 -8.55 10.32
CA ALA A 34 -7.01 -8.27 11.07
C ALA A 34 -7.10 -9.16 12.32
N PRO A 35 -6.04 -9.92 12.66
CA PRO A 35 -6.08 -10.79 13.82
C PRO A 35 -6.62 -9.99 15.00
N LEU A 36 -7.54 -10.60 15.76
CA LEU A 36 -8.47 -9.98 16.73
C LEU A 36 -7.81 -8.99 17.74
N PHE A 37 -6.47 -8.94 17.80
CA PHE A 37 -5.65 -8.10 18.68
C PHE A 37 -4.53 -7.32 17.96
N SER A 38 -4.71 -6.92 16.70
CA SER A 38 -3.70 -6.12 15.99
C SER A 38 -4.13 -4.67 15.74
N ALA A 39 -3.24 -3.71 16.06
CA ALA A 39 -3.41 -2.29 15.77
C ALA A 39 -2.51 -1.86 14.60
N ARG A 40 -2.91 -0.81 13.86
CA ARG A 40 -2.09 -0.21 12.79
C ARG A 40 -1.08 0.76 13.40
N LEU A 41 0.20 0.53 13.15
CA LEU A 41 1.28 1.45 13.50
C LEU A 41 1.62 2.36 12.31
N THR A 42 1.47 3.67 12.49
CA THR A 42 1.92 4.70 11.55
C THR A 42 3.09 5.44 12.20
N ILE A 43 4.23 5.49 11.52
CA ILE A 43 5.44 6.16 12.00
C ILE A 43 6.08 6.98 10.89
N ASP A 44 6.62 8.13 11.27
CA ASP A 44 7.49 8.90 10.38
C ASP A 44 8.91 8.36 10.48
N VAL A 45 9.50 8.04 9.32
CA VAL A 45 10.87 7.58 9.21
C VAL A 45 11.57 8.33 8.09
N THR A 46 12.89 8.46 8.18
CA THR A 46 13.65 9.09 7.10
C THR A 46 13.56 8.26 5.80
N PRO A 47 13.66 8.88 4.62
CA PRO A 47 13.67 8.16 3.35
C PRO A 47 14.76 7.07 3.29
N ALA A 48 15.94 7.37 3.83
CA ALA A 48 17.06 6.44 3.91
C ALA A 48 16.74 5.23 4.82
N MET A 49 16.08 5.46 5.95
CA MET A 49 15.65 4.38 6.85
C MET A 49 14.60 3.48 6.18
N ARG A 50 13.62 4.08 5.50
CA ARG A 50 12.62 3.35 4.72
C ARG A 50 13.28 2.50 3.62
N GLN A 51 14.27 3.04 2.93
CA GLN A 51 15.01 2.30 1.89
C GLN A 51 15.72 1.08 2.46
N ARG A 52 16.42 1.23 3.59
CA ARG A 52 17.12 0.11 4.26
C ARG A 52 16.14 -0.96 4.73
N LEU A 53 15.06 -0.57 5.41
CA LEU A 53 14.02 -1.50 5.87
C LEU A 53 13.41 -2.27 4.71
N LYS A 54 13.07 -1.58 3.61
CA LYS A 54 12.51 -2.23 2.43
C LYS A 54 13.51 -3.18 1.76
N LEU A 55 14.77 -2.79 1.66
CA LEU A 55 15.81 -3.64 1.08
C LEU A 55 15.95 -4.94 1.87
N VAL A 56 16.07 -4.85 3.20
CA VAL A 56 16.18 -6.02 4.08
C VAL A 56 14.94 -6.91 3.97
N ALA A 57 13.74 -6.32 3.92
CA ALA A 57 12.49 -7.05 3.79
C ALA A 57 12.46 -7.87 2.49
N VAL A 58 12.76 -7.22 1.36
CA VAL A 58 12.79 -7.88 0.04
C VAL A 58 13.86 -8.96 -0.02
N THR A 59 15.07 -8.69 0.46
CA THR A 59 16.16 -9.68 0.46
C THR A 59 15.83 -10.91 1.31
N ARG A 60 15.07 -10.75 2.40
CA ARG A 60 14.68 -11.85 3.29
C ARG A 60 13.34 -12.49 2.93
N GLY A 61 12.64 -12.02 1.90
CA GLY A 61 11.31 -12.52 1.53
C GLY A 61 10.23 -12.27 2.59
N THR A 62 10.40 -11.25 3.43
CA THR A 62 9.50 -10.89 4.54
C THR A 62 8.89 -9.50 4.31
N THR A 63 7.89 -9.10 5.09
CA THR A 63 7.37 -7.72 5.01
C THR A 63 8.11 -6.76 5.95
N VAL A 64 8.04 -5.46 5.65
CA VAL A 64 8.51 -4.41 6.56
C VAL A 64 7.77 -4.48 7.91
N ALA A 65 6.50 -4.85 7.89
CA ALA A 65 5.72 -5.02 9.12
C ALA A 65 6.28 -6.15 9.99
N ASP A 66 6.70 -7.27 9.40
CA ASP A 66 7.29 -8.39 10.16
C ASP A 66 8.64 -8.00 10.76
N LEU A 67 9.47 -7.27 10.00
CA LEU A 67 10.73 -6.73 10.54
C LEU A 67 10.49 -5.78 11.71
N MET A 68 9.49 -4.90 11.60
CA MET A 68 9.13 -3.99 12.68
C MET A 68 8.61 -4.74 13.91
N ARG A 69 7.77 -5.78 13.73
CA ARG A 69 7.31 -6.62 14.84
C ARG A 69 8.48 -7.30 15.55
N ALA A 70 9.39 -7.95 14.81
CA ALA A 70 10.56 -8.60 15.41
C ALA A 70 11.48 -7.61 16.13
N LEU A 71 11.66 -6.40 15.58
CA LEU A 71 12.45 -5.34 16.22
C LEU A 71 11.79 -4.86 17.52
N ILE A 72 10.48 -4.61 17.50
CA ILE A 72 9.73 -4.18 18.69
C ILE A 72 9.78 -5.25 19.77
N ASP A 73 9.55 -6.51 19.42
CA ASP A 73 9.59 -7.65 20.36
C ASP A 73 10.97 -7.82 21.01
N THR A 74 12.04 -7.58 20.25
CA THR A 74 13.42 -7.62 20.79
C THR A 74 13.71 -6.47 21.77
N HIS A 75 13.15 -5.29 21.53
CA HIS A 75 13.39 -4.10 22.36
C HIS A 75 12.42 -3.93 23.52
N PHE A 76 11.22 -4.50 23.41
CA PHE A 76 10.13 -4.40 24.37
C PHE A 76 9.54 -5.79 24.63
N PRO A 77 10.29 -6.71 25.25
CA PRO A 77 9.77 -8.04 25.55
C PRO A 77 8.63 -7.93 26.57
N GLU A 78 7.62 -8.79 26.43
CA GLU A 78 6.40 -8.79 27.25
C GLU A 78 6.65 -9.01 28.75
N ASN A 79 7.83 -9.54 29.10
CA ASN A 79 8.30 -9.75 30.48
C ASN A 79 9.21 -8.61 30.99
N SER A 80 9.15 -7.41 30.40
CA SER A 80 9.83 -6.24 30.97
C SER A 80 9.10 -5.85 32.26
N GLU A 81 9.45 -6.53 33.35
CA GLU A 81 8.93 -6.25 34.69
C GLU A 81 9.13 -4.75 34.96
N GLU A 82 8.01 -4.05 35.15
CA GLU A 82 7.98 -2.70 35.67
C GLU A 82 8.70 -2.72 37.03
N PRO A 83 9.81 -1.99 37.23
CA PRO A 83 10.39 -1.90 38.56
C PRO A 83 9.40 -1.09 39.41
N THR A 84 8.72 -1.78 40.32
CA THR A 84 7.95 -1.18 41.41
C THR A 84 8.84 -0.27 42.26
#